data_AF-A0A520K7X0-F1
#
_entry.id   AF-A0A520K7X0-F1
#
_cell.length_a   1.000
_cell.length_b   1.000
_cell.length_c   1.000
_cell.angle_alpha   90.00
_cell.angle_beta   90.00
_cell.angle_gamma   90.00
#
_symmetry.space_group_name_H-M   'P 1'
#
loop_
_entity.id
_entity.type
_entity.pdbx_description
1 polymer ?
#
loop_
_entity_poly.entity_id
_entity_poly.type
_entity_poly.pdbx_seq_one_letter_code
_entity_poly.pdbx_strand_id
1 'polypeptide(L)'
;MVRSEVTGLRPVDPENPVRVYYKEHALGIVVLALLVDSSGTAPVEEWKSRYDKLRQEFKDYIETSRRNEEIKRQELKIDSAKKLLVVADSLSRITAVYNPISCDIVKNYSENLKKNIDVIYGQLLSASGLTPIEPAAGDKFDDRMHTAIGLEYGTAYPENSVFRVIRKGYRIGDNVVRPAEVVISKRPVEVIKIKKPGLRDRILRWISPAKLRFAEVNQRMNEFERIQKEKVERLTQDITSLKDIITQLEARNKRVDELERVQKEKVERLTQDITSLKDIITQLEARNKRVDELERVQKEEIERLRRDIATLKNMIMELEAKNDKVNEFECMQEEKIEELTQDISSLRSMVIELEEKLKEQALLQSGYHEYQENAVFKNNQE
;
A
#
# COMPACT_ATOMS: atom_id res chain seq x y z
N MET A 1 -12.72 6.78 45.03
CA MET A 1 -13.77 5.75 44.86
C MET A 1 -14.48 6.00 43.55
N VAL A 2 -13.89 5.60 42.42
CA VAL A 2 -14.61 5.49 41.13
C VAL A 2 -14.08 4.24 40.45
N ARG A 3 -15.00 3.31 40.22
CA ARG A 3 -14.78 1.95 39.74
C ARG A 3 -14.44 1.93 38.25
N SER A 4 -13.60 0.96 37.91
CA SER A 4 -13.41 0.37 36.59
C SER A 4 -14.73 -0.12 35.97
N GLU A 5 -15.03 0.31 34.75
CA GLU A 5 -15.90 -0.43 33.84
C GLU A 5 -15.21 -0.51 32.47
N VAL A 6 -14.42 -1.57 32.31
CA VAL A 6 -13.93 -2.06 31.02
C VAL A 6 -14.87 -3.17 30.62
N THR A 7 -15.84 -2.90 29.73
CA THR A 7 -16.55 -3.95 28.97
C THR A 7 -17.38 -3.31 27.86
N GLY A 8 -17.08 -3.63 26.60
CA GLY A 8 -17.94 -3.24 25.48
C GLY A 8 -17.35 -3.36 24.08
N LEU A 9 -16.55 -4.39 23.78
CA LEU A 9 -16.24 -4.71 22.37
C LEU A 9 -17.47 -5.38 21.74
N ARG A 10 -18.16 -4.67 20.83
CA ARG A 10 -19.21 -5.26 19.98
C ARG A 10 -18.57 -6.16 18.91
N PRO A 11 -19.29 -7.21 18.46
CA PRO A 11 -18.79 -8.09 17.42
C PRO A 11 -18.63 -7.35 16.09
N VAL A 12 -17.49 -7.58 15.45
CA VAL A 12 -17.09 -7.02 14.16
C VAL A 12 -17.94 -7.63 13.04
N ASP A 13 -18.55 -6.77 12.23
CA ASP A 13 -19.35 -7.13 11.05
C ASP A 13 -18.41 -7.67 9.94
N PRO A 14 -18.59 -8.91 9.45
CA PRO A 14 -17.60 -9.57 8.59
C PRO A 14 -17.51 -9.03 7.15
N GLU A 15 -18.46 -8.21 6.69
CA GLU A 15 -18.47 -7.73 5.30
C GLU A 15 -17.62 -6.47 5.04
N ASN A 16 -17.22 -5.73 6.08
CA ASN A 16 -16.42 -4.51 5.86
C ASN A 16 -15.61 -4.05 7.08
N PRO A 17 -14.47 -4.69 7.40
CA PRO A 17 -13.64 -4.32 8.55
C PRO A 17 -12.95 -2.96 8.39
N VAL A 18 -12.90 -2.39 7.18
CA VAL A 18 -12.11 -1.18 6.90
C VAL A 18 -12.91 0.09 7.21
N ARG A 19 -14.24 0.11 7.05
CA ARG A 19 -15.02 1.35 7.07
C ARG A 19 -15.33 1.90 8.47
N VAL A 20 -15.36 1.04 9.49
CA VAL A 20 -15.70 1.46 10.86
C VAL A 20 -14.48 2.06 11.58
N TYR A 21 -13.25 1.60 11.25
CA TYR A 21 -12.03 2.11 11.86
C TYR A 21 -11.73 3.58 11.51
N TYR A 22 -12.09 4.07 10.32
CA TYR A 22 -11.77 5.46 9.94
C TYR A 22 -12.62 6.52 10.65
N LYS A 23 -13.83 6.20 11.12
CA LYS A 23 -14.73 7.21 11.70
C LYS A 23 -14.47 7.43 13.19
N GLU A 24 -14.17 6.37 13.94
CA GLU A 24 -13.88 6.45 15.37
C GLU A 24 -12.44 6.90 15.63
N HIS A 25 -11.47 6.46 14.81
CA HIS A 25 -10.08 6.88 14.96
C HIS A 25 -9.79 8.29 14.42
N ALA A 26 -10.53 8.81 13.44
CA ALA A 26 -10.38 10.20 13.00
C ALA A 26 -10.76 11.20 14.09
N LEU A 27 -11.82 10.91 14.86
CA LEU A 27 -12.19 11.68 16.04
C LEU A 27 -11.17 11.49 17.17
N GLY A 28 -10.65 10.28 17.36
CA GLY A 28 -9.58 10.00 18.32
C GLY A 28 -8.28 10.76 18.04
N ILE A 29 -7.88 10.89 16.78
CA ILE A 29 -6.67 11.62 16.37
C ILE A 29 -6.85 13.14 16.55
N VAL A 30 -8.03 13.68 16.24
CA VAL A 30 -8.33 15.11 16.44
C VAL A 30 -8.39 15.48 17.93
N VAL A 31 -8.96 14.59 18.77
CA VAL A 31 -9.00 14.79 20.23
C VAL A 31 -7.61 14.62 20.85
N LEU A 32 -6.77 13.70 20.36
CA LEU A 32 -5.37 13.58 20.79
C LEU A 32 -4.56 14.82 20.41
N ALA A 33 -4.73 15.36 19.20
CA ALA A 33 -4.03 16.56 18.75
C ALA A 33 -4.38 17.78 19.60
N LEU A 34 -5.63 17.91 20.04
CA LEU A 34 -6.08 19.00 20.92
C LEU A 34 -5.65 18.84 22.39
N LEU A 35 -5.41 17.61 22.86
CA LEU A 35 -4.93 17.35 24.22
C LEU A 35 -3.40 17.47 24.34
N VAL A 36 -2.64 17.22 23.27
CA VAL A 36 -1.17 17.29 23.23
C VAL A 36 -0.65 18.72 23.42
N ASP A 37 -1.42 19.76 23.07
CA ASP A 37 -1.03 21.15 23.33
C ASP A 37 -1.09 21.55 24.82
N SER A 38 -1.70 20.73 25.68
CA SER A 38 -1.97 21.10 27.09
C SER A 38 -1.09 20.41 28.13
N SER A 39 -0.26 19.43 27.75
CA SER A 39 0.63 18.75 28.71
C SER A 39 1.99 18.47 28.09
N GLY A 40 3.00 19.21 28.55
CA GLY A 40 4.43 18.87 28.56
C GLY A 40 5.02 18.33 27.25
N THR A 41 5.92 19.10 26.66
CA THR A 41 6.81 18.75 25.55
C THR A 41 7.48 17.38 25.73
N ALA A 42 6.80 16.28 25.38
CA ALA A 42 7.49 15.07 25.01
C ALA A 42 8.30 15.42 23.75
N PRO A 43 9.62 15.09 23.69
CA PRO A 43 10.46 15.48 22.56
C PRO A 43 9.82 14.96 21.27
N VAL A 44 9.68 15.83 20.27
CA VAL A 44 9.05 15.52 18.97
C VAL A 44 9.63 14.23 18.34
N GLU A 45 10.94 13.96 18.58
CA GLU A 45 11.62 12.71 18.26
C GLU A 45 10.96 11.44 18.79
N GLU A 46 10.42 11.43 20.02
CA GLU A 46 9.80 10.25 20.61
C GLU A 46 8.48 9.90 19.90
N TRP A 47 7.67 10.92 19.59
CA TRP A 47 6.42 10.74 18.84
C TRP A 47 6.67 10.28 17.41
N LYS A 48 7.71 10.83 16.76
CA LYS A 48 8.13 10.40 15.43
C LYS A 48 8.57 8.93 15.42
N SER A 49 9.38 8.53 16.40
CA SER A 49 9.80 7.14 16.56
C SER A 49 8.61 6.19 16.80
N ARG A 50 7.64 6.58 17.64
CA ARG A 50 6.42 5.79 17.88
C ARG A 50 5.55 5.67 16.62
N TYR A 51 5.39 6.76 15.88
CA TYR A 51 4.64 6.75 14.62
C TYR A 51 5.29 5.86 13.55
N ASP A 52 6.63 5.93 13.41
CA ASP A 52 7.36 5.11 12.45
C ASP A 52 7.29 3.62 12.79
N LYS A 53 7.38 3.26 14.09
CA LYS A 53 7.15 1.88 14.56
C LYS A 53 5.74 1.40 14.26
N LEU A 54 4.73 2.20 14.61
CA LEU A 54 3.33 1.86 14.35
C LEU A 54 3.08 1.69 12.84
N ARG A 55 3.67 2.55 12.01
CA ARG A 55 3.58 2.45 10.55
C ARG A 55 4.23 1.17 10.01
N GLN A 56 5.35 0.75 10.59
CA GLN A 56 6.01 -0.52 10.23
C GLN A 56 5.15 -1.71 10.67
N GLU A 57 4.67 -1.74 11.90
CA GLU A 57 3.78 -2.79 12.42
C GLU A 57 2.50 -2.92 11.58
N PHE A 58 1.89 -1.80 11.15
CA PHE A 58 0.74 -1.82 10.25
C PHE A 58 1.06 -2.41 8.88
N LYS A 59 2.23 -2.07 8.31
CA LYS A 59 2.67 -2.66 7.03
C LYS A 59 2.87 -4.16 7.17
N ASP A 60 3.57 -4.60 8.21
CA ASP A 60 3.83 -6.00 8.49
C ASP A 60 2.52 -6.77 8.73
N TYR A 61 1.57 -6.16 9.43
CA TYR A 61 0.22 -6.72 9.62
C TYR A 61 -0.52 -6.89 8.30
N ILE A 62 -0.52 -5.88 7.42
CA ILE A 62 -1.18 -5.96 6.10
C ILE A 62 -0.54 -7.08 5.26
N GLU A 63 0.79 -7.14 5.21
CA GLU A 63 1.50 -8.16 4.44
C GLU A 63 1.27 -9.57 4.99
N THR A 64 1.29 -9.71 6.32
CA THR A 64 1.01 -11.00 6.99
C THR A 64 -0.43 -11.41 6.78
N SER A 65 -1.39 -10.50 6.91
CA SER A 65 -2.81 -10.75 6.65
C SER A 65 -3.05 -11.19 5.21
N ARG A 66 -2.45 -10.49 4.22
CA ARG A 66 -2.54 -10.87 2.80
C ARG A 66 -1.94 -12.26 2.53
N ARG A 67 -0.78 -12.57 3.14
CA ARG A 67 -0.13 -13.88 3.01
C ARG A 67 -1.01 -14.98 3.62
N ASN A 68 -1.56 -14.74 4.80
CA ASN A 68 -2.46 -15.68 5.47
C ASN A 68 -3.76 -15.90 4.68
N GLU A 69 -4.31 -14.85 4.07
CA GLU A 69 -5.49 -14.97 3.20
C GLU A 69 -5.19 -15.85 1.97
N GLU A 70 -4.03 -15.67 1.34
CA GLU A 70 -3.65 -16.49 0.17
C GLU A 70 -3.39 -17.95 0.56
N ILE A 71 -2.72 -18.20 1.69
CA ILE A 71 -2.57 -19.57 2.24
C ILE A 71 -3.94 -20.20 2.47
N LYS A 72 -4.84 -19.48 3.15
CA LYS A 72 -6.20 -19.95 3.41
C LYS A 72 -6.98 -20.22 2.12
N ARG A 73 -6.81 -19.38 1.09
CA ARG A 73 -7.41 -19.60 -0.23
C ARG A 73 -6.87 -20.88 -0.89
N GLN A 74 -5.57 -21.15 -0.78
CA GLN A 74 -4.98 -22.38 -1.30
C GLN A 74 -5.47 -23.61 -0.53
N GLU A 75 -5.54 -23.54 0.80
CA GLU A 75 -6.09 -24.61 1.63
C GLU A 75 -7.56 -24.90 1.29
N LEU A 76 -8.39 -23.88 1.11
CA LEU A 76 -9.79 -24.02 0.69
C LEU A 76 -9.91 -24.66 -0.70
N LYS A 77 -9.01 -24.34 -1.64
CA LYS A 77 -8.96 -24.99 -2.96
C LYS A 77 -8.64 -26.47 -2.83
N ILE A 78 -7.65 -26.82 -2.01
CA ILE A 78 -7.25 -28.22 -1.76
C ILE A 78 -8.39 -28.99 -1.09
N ASP A 79 -9.03 -28.41 -0.08
CA ASP A 79 -10.17 -29.05 0.61
C ASP A 79 -11.37 -29.25 -0.33
N SER A 80 -11.66 -28.27 -1.18
CA SER A 80 -12.69 -28.39 -2.22
C SER A 80 -12.35 -29.50 -3.23
N ALA A 81 -11.09 -29.59 -3.65
CA ALA A 81 -10.63 -30.65 -4.55
C ALA A 81 -10.74 -32.04 -3.91
N LYS A 82 -10.41 -32.18 -2.62
CA LYS A 82 -10.58 -33.44 -1.86
C LYS A 82 -12.05 -33.90 -1.82
N LYS A 83 -12.98 -32.96 -1.63
CA LYS A 83 -14.43 -33.27 -1.65
C LYS A 83 -14.91 -33.74 -3.01
N LEU A 84 -14.43 -33.10 -4.09
CA LEU A 84 -14.74 -33.51 -5.47
C LEU A 84 -14.07 -34.83 -5.86
N LEU A 85 -12.92 -35.17 -5.26
CA LEU A 85 -12.21 -36.41 -5.54
C LEU A 85 -13.06 -37.64 -5.20
N VAL A 86 -13.78 -37.63 -4.07
CA VAL A 86 -14.70 -38.71 -3.69
C VAL A 86 -15.73 -39.00 -4.79
N VAL A 87 -16.21 -37.94 -5.46
CA VAL A 87 -17.19 -38.04 -6.55
C VAL A 87 -16.52 -38.55 -7.83
N ALA A 88 -15.31 -38.07 -8.13
CA ALA A 88 -14.52 -38.56 -9.26
C ALA A 88 -14.21 -40.08 -9.11
N ASP A 89 -13.88 -40.54 -7.90
CA ASP A 89 -13.65 -41.95 -7.60
C ASP A 89 -14.92 -42.78 -7.78
N SER A 90 -16.07 -42.29 -7.31
CA SER A 90 -17.35 -42.97 -7.51
C SER A 90 -17.74 -43.01 -8.99
N LEU A 91 -17.49 -41.95 -9.77
CA LEU A 91 -17.74 -41.93 -11.22
C LEU A 91 -16.82 -42.90 -11.96
N SER A 92 -15.52 -42.93 -11.62
CA SER A 92 -14.54 -43.88 -12.16
C SER A 92 -14.97 -45.33 -11.92
N ARG A 93 -15.53 -45.62 -10.74
CA ARG A 93 -16.10 -46.93 -10.40
C ARG A 93 -17.27 -47.31 -11.33
N ILE A 94 -18.15 -46.38 -11.66
CA ILE A 94 -19.25 -46.63 -12.62
C ILE A 94 -18.69 -46.88 -14.02
N THR A 95 -17.73 -46.08 -14.48
CA THR A 95 -17.16 -46.26 -15.82
C THR A 95 -16.40 -47.57 -15.96
N ALA A 96 -15.78 -48.07 -14.89
CA ALA A 96 -15.13 -49.38 -14.87
C ALA A 96 -16.13 -50.56 -14.97
N VAL A 97 -17.38 -50.35 -14.56
CA VAL A 97 -18.48 -51.33 -14.68
C VAL A 97 -19.13 -51.28 -16.07
N TYR A 98 -18.76 -50.30 -16.91
CA TYR A 98 -19.28 -50.16 -18.27
C TYR A 98 -18.75 -51.27 -19.19
N ASN A 99 -19.49 -52.37 -19.28
CA ASN A 99 -19.28 -53.42 -20.26
C ASN A 99 -20.35 -53.30 -21.37
N PRO A 100 -19.99 -53.18 -22.66
CA PRO A 100 -20.98 -53.20 -23.72
C PRO A 100 -21.43 -54.64 -23.90
N ILE A 101 -22.74 -54.98 -23.80
CA ILE A 101 -23.44 -56.06 -24.56
C ILE A 101 -24.91 -56.31 -24.09
N SER A 102 -25.79 -56.45 -25.11
CA SER A 102 -27.11 -57.14 -25.21
C SER A 102 -28.39 -56.54 -24.59
N CYS A 103 -29.50 -56.68 -25.36
CA CYS A 103 -30.75 -55.90 -25.28
C CYS A 103 -31.66 -56.12 -24.05
N ASP A 104 -31.65 -57.29 -23.39
CA ASP A 104 -32.52 -57.54 -22.22
C ASP A 104 -31.89 -57.12 -20.89
N ILE A 105 -30.55 -57.09 -20.84
CA ILE A 105 -29.77 -56.58 -19.70
C ILE A 105 -29.95 -55.05 -19.60
N VAL A 106 -30.26 -54.37 -20.69
CA VAL A 106 -30.32 -52.89 -20.79
C VAL A 106 -31.31 -52.27 -19.80
N LYS A 107 -32.48 -52.86 -19.52
CA LYS A 107 -33.45 -52.27 -18.57
C LYS A 107 -32.92 -52.34 -17.13
N ASN A 108 -32.55 -53.53 -16.66
CA ASN A 108 -31.97 -53.72 -15.31
C ASN A 108 -30.65 -52.96 -15.15
N TYR A 109 -29.85 -52.89 -16.21
CA TYR A 109 -28.61 -52.12 -16.25
C TYR A 109 -28.88 -50.60 -16.19
N SER A 110 -29.89 -50.10 -16.91
CA SER A 110 -30.29 -48.68 -16.88
C SER A 110 -30.81 -48.24 -15.51
N GLU A 111 -31.54 -49.10 -14.80
CA GLU A 111 -32.02 -48.82 -13.45
C GLU A 111 -30.88 -48.85 -12.43
N ASN A 112 -29.96 -49.81 -12.54
CA ASN A 112 -28.76 -49.84 -11.72
C ASN A 112 -27.88 -48.63 -11.97
N LEU A 113 -27.67 -48.22 -13.22
CA LEU A 113 -26.94 -47.00 -13.55
C LEU A 113 -27.61 -45.75 -12.96
N LYS A 114 -28.94 -45.60 -13.11
CA LYS A 114 -29.68 -44.50 -12.50
C LYS A 114 -29.49 -44.45 -10.98
N LYS A 115 -29.65 -45.57 -10.28
CA LYS A 115 -29.43 -45.66 -8.83
C LYS A 115 -28.00 -45.30 -8.44
N ASN A 116 -27.00 -45.77 -9.19
CA ASN A 116 -25.61 -45.42 -8.93
C ASN A 116 -25.34 -43.92 -9.14
N ILE A 117 -25.89 -43.33 -10.19
CA ILE A 117 -25.81 -41.88 -10.45
C ILE A 117 -26.49 -41.09 -9.31
N ASP A 118 -27.66 -41.54 -8.84
CA ASP A 118 -28.37 -40.90 -7.72
C ASP A 118 -27.55 -40.97 -6.42
N VAL A 119 -26.89 -42.10 -6.14
CA VAL A 119 -25.98 -42.25 -4.99
C VAL A 119 -24.80 -41.29 -5.10
N ILE A 120 -24.19 -41.16 -6.27
CA ILE A 120 -23.08 -40.22 -6.50
C ILE A 120 -23.54 -38.78 -6.32
N TYR A 121 -24.71 -38.44 -6.85
CA TYR A 121 -25.29 -37.13 -6.68
C TYR A 121 -25.52 -36.80 -5.19
N GLY A 122 -26.05 -37.75 -4.41
CA GLY A 122 -26.19 -37.61 -2.96
C GLY A 122 -24.86 -37.46 -2.22
N GLN A 123 -23.83 -38.21 -2.63
CA GLN A 123 -22.47 -38.11 -2.08
C GLN A 123 -21.85 -36.73 -2.38
N LEU A 124 -22.02 -36.21 -3.60
CA LEU A 124 -21.54 -34.89 -4.00
C LEU A 124 -22.14 -33.78 -3.14
N LEU A 125 -23.46 -33.81 -2.96
CA LEU A 125 -24.18 -32.83 -2.13
C LEU A 125 -23.72 -32.87 -0.68
N SER A 126 -23.61 -34.08 -0.12
CA SER A 126 -23.19 -34.28 1.27
C SER A 126 -21.74 -33.84 1.50
N ALA A 127 -20.82 -34.20 0.60
CA ALA A 127 -19.41 -33.80 0.69
C ALA A 127 -19.22 -32.28 0.60
N SER A 128 -20.08 -31.61 -0.17
CA SER A 128 -20.03 -30.16 -0.39
C SER A 128 -20.88 -29.36 0.61
N GLY A 129 -21.66 -30.02 1.47
CA GLY A 129 -22.60 -29.38 2.40
C GLY A 129 -23.74 -28.63 1.69
N LEU A 130 -24.07 -29.03 0.46
CA LEU A 130 -25.08 -28.38 -0.37
C LEU A 130 -26.46 -28.96 -0.08
N THR A 131 -27.43 -28.09 0.16
CA THR A 131 -28.85 -28.45 0.25
C THR A 131 -29.58 -28.00 -1.03
N PRO A 132 -30.32 -28.89 -1.72
CA PRO A 132 -31.07 -28.52 -2.91
C PRO A 132 -32.27 -27.62 -2.57
N ILE A 133 -32.55 -26.67 -3.45
CA ILE A 133 -33.75 -25.82 -3.44
C ILE A 133 -34.63 -26.31 -4.58
N GLU A 134 -35.72 -26.98 -4.23
CA GLU A 134 -36.68 -27.57 -5.17
C GLU A 134 -38.11 -27.31 -4.68
N PRO A 135 -38.66 -26.10 -4.92
CA PRO A 135 -40.04 -25.79 -4.58
C PRO A 135 -41.00 -26.69 -5.36
N ALA A 136 -42.08 -27.11 -4.71
CA ALA A 136 -43.14 -27.87 -5.35
C ALA A 136 -44.01 -26.96 -6.23
N ALA A 137 -44.72 -27.57 -7.18
CA ALA A 137 -45.70 -26.85 -7.99
C ALA A 137 -46.81 -26.30 -7.08
N GLY A 138 -47.05 -25.00 -7.12
CA GLY A 138 -47.98 -24.27 -6.25
C GLY A 138 -47.33 -23.50 -5.10
N ASP A 139 -46.04 -23.72 -4.82
CA ASP A 139 -45.33 -22.98 -3.79
C ASP A 139 -45.18 -21.50 -4.15
N LYS A 140 -45.11 -20.65 -3.13
CA LYS A 140 -44.96 -19.20 -3.31
C LYS A 140 -43.58 -18.89 -3.89
N PHE A 141 -43.55 -18.03 -4.91
CA PHE A 141 -42.29 -17.52 -5.45
C PHE A 141 -41.58 -16.62 -4.42
N ASP A 142 -40.26 -16.76 -4.32
CA ASP A 142 -39.39 -16.00 -3.41
C ASP A 142 -38.16 -15.55 -4.19
N ASP A 143 -38.03 -14.24 -4.39
CA ASP A 143 -36.93 -13.62 -5.15
C ASP A 143 -35.54 -13.94 -4.59
N ARG A 144 -35.43 -14.29 -3.30
CA ARG A 144 -34.14 -14.63 -2.67
C ARG A 144 -33.65 -16.03 -3.04
N MET A 145 -34.58 -16.96 -3.27
CA MET A 145 -34.27 -18.37 -3.50
C MET A 145 -34.55 -18.82 -4.93
N HIS A 146 -35.34 -18.05 -5.69
CA HIS A 146 -35.85 -18.44 -7.00
C HIS A 146 -35.58 -17.37 -8.07
N THR A 147 -35.36 -17.80 -9.30
CA THR A 147 -35.24 -16.94 -10.48
C THR A 147 -36.29 -17.34 -11.51
N ALA A 148 -37.18 -16.42 -11.83
CA ALA A 148 -38.24 -16.63 -12.81
C ALA A 148 -37.69 -16.56 -14.23
N ILE A 149 -37.65 -17.68 -14.95
CA ILE A 149 -37.18 -17.71 -16.34
C ILE A 149 -38.32 -17.73 -17.36
N GLY A 150 -39.55 -17.95 -16.90
CA GLY A 150 -40.72 -18.02 -17.78
C GLY A 150 -42.04 -17.92 -17.04
N LEU A 151 -43.10 -17.69 -17.80
CA LEU A 151 -44.48 -17.59 -17.33
C LEU A 151 -45.34 -18.63 -18.05
N GLU A 152 -46.16 -19.36 -17.30
CA GLU A 152 -47.15 -20.29 -17.83
C GLU A 152 -48.55 -19.75 -17.57
N TYR A 153 -49.38 -19.68 -18.61
CA TYR A 153 -50.75 -19.16 -18.52
C TYR A 153 -51.75 -20.30 -18.34
N GLY A 154 -52.81 -20.06 -17.56
CA GLY A 154 -53.91 -21.03 -17.47
C GLY A 154 -53.60 -22.25 -16.60
N THR A 155 -52.61 -22.16 -15.71
CA THR A 155 -52.31 -23.23 -14.76
C THR A 155 -53.35 -23.27 -13.63
N ALA A 156 -53.45 -24.41 -12.95
CA ALA A 156 -54.31 -24.60 -11.78
C ALA A 156 -53.78 -23.91 -10.51
N TYR A 157 -52.57 -23.33 -10.55
CA TYR A 157 -51.90 -22.76 -9.39
C TYR A 157 -52.11 -21.24 -9.29
N PRO A 158 -52.10 -20.67 -8.06
CA PRO A 158 -52.28 -19.23 -7.83
C PRO A 158 -51.34 -18.35 -8.65
N GLU A 159 -51.73 -17.11 -8.90
CA GLU A 159 -50.84 -16.15 -9.55
C GLU A 159 -49.57 -15.95 -8.72
N ASN A 160 -48.43 -15.84 -9.41
CA ASN A 160 -47.12 -15.68 -8.78
C ASN A 160 -46.67 -16.88 -7.91
N SER A 161 -47.12 -18.09 -8.26
CA SER A 161 -46.66 -19.35 -7.68
C SER A 161 -45.77 -20.12 -8.66
N VAL A 162 -44.92 -21.00 -8.14
CA VAL A 162 -44.05 -21.86 -8.94
C VAL A 162 -44.89 -22.91 -9.68
N PHE A 163 -44.82 -22.96 -11.01
CA PHE A 163 -45.46 -24.00 -11.81
C PHE A 163 -44.57 -25.24 -11.94
N ARG A 164 -43.28 -25.04 -12.29
CA ARG A 164 -42.27 -26.10 -12.36
C ARG A 164 -40.86 -25.56 -12.21
N VAL A 165 -39.97 -26.39 -11.69
CA VAL A 165 -38.53 -26.12 -11.62
C VAL A 165 -37.87 -26.61 -12.91
N ILE A 166 -37.13 -25.74 -13.58
CA ILE A 166 -36.36 -26.07 -14.78
C ILE A 166 -34.94 -26.48 -14.40
N ARG A 167 -34.37 -25.80 -13.39
CA ARG A 167 -33.05 -26.12 -12.86
C ARG A 167 -33.04 -25.93 -11.34
N LYS A 168 -32.62 -26.97 -10.62
CA LYS A 168 -32.53 -26.95 -9.15
C LYS A 168 -31.54 -25.88 -8.67
N GLY A 169 -31.91 -25.20 -7.60
CA GLY A 169 -31.03 -24.29 -6.86
C GLY A 169 -30.28 -25.04 -5.76
N TYR A 170 -29.26 -24.39 -5.16
CA TYR A 170 -28.51 -24.95 -4.04
C TYR A 170 -28.12 -23.86 -3.04
N ARG A 171 -28.11 -24.22 -1.75
CA ARG A 171 -27.68 -23.38 -0.63
C ARG A 171 -26.72 -24.11 0.30
N ILE A 172 -25.89 -23.35 1.02
CA ILE A 172 -25.04 -23.83 2.10
C ILE A 172 -25.45 -23.06 3.36
N GLY A 173 -26.02 -23.75 4.35
CA GLY A 173 -26.64 -23.09 5.50
C GLY A 173 -27.72 -22.10 5.03
N ASP A 174 -27.56 -20.82 5.38
CA ASP A 174 -28.48 -19.74 5.00
C ASP A 174 -28.07 -19.02 3.70
N ASN A 175 -26.90 -19.32 3.14
CA ASN A 175 -26.38 -18.65 1.95
C ASN A 175 -26.75 -19.40 0.67
N VAL A 176 -27.42 -18.70 -0.25
CA VAL A 176 -27.80 -19.24 -1.57
C VAL A 176 -26.58 -19.21 -2.49
N VAL A 177 -26.12 -20.40 -2.91
CA VAL A 177 -25.02 -20.55 -3.88
C VAL A 177 -25.54 -20.28 -5.29
N ARG A 178 -26.76 -20.77 -5.56
CA ARG A 178 -27.44 -20.60 -6.82
C ARG A 178 -28.96 -20.67 -6.60
N PRO A 179 -29.74 -19.67 -7.02
CA PRO A 179 -31.20 -19.75 -6.96
C PRO A 179 -31.74 -20.83 -7.91
N ALA A 180 -32.95 -21.34 -7.61
CA ALA A 180 -33.64 -22.29 -8.47
C ALA A 180 -34.31 -21.56 -9.64
N GLU A 181 -34.14 -22.06 -10.86
CA GLU A 181 -34.78 -21.49 -12.04
C GLU A 181 -36.17 -22.11 -12.19
N VAL A 182 -37.19 -21.26 -12.17
CA VAL A 182 -38.59 -21.68 -12.13
C VAL A 182 -39.42 -20.99 -13.21
N VAL A 183 -40.48 -21.68 -13.62
CA VAL A 183 -41.57 -21.09 -14.41
C VAL A 183 -42.68 -20.74 -13.44
N ILE A 184 -43.25 -19.54 -13.56
CA ILE A 184 -44.28 -19.03 -12.66
C ILE A 184 -45.65 -19.10 -13.33
N SER A 185 -46.69 -19.41 -12.54
CA SER A 185 -48.08 -19.35 -12.98
C SER A 185 -48.58 -17.91 -13.13
N LYS A 186 -49.20 -17.61 -14.27
CA LYS A 186 -49.95 -16.38 -14.51
C LYS A 186 -51.41 -16.71 -14.81
N ARG A 187 -52.34 -15.97 -14.20
CA ARG A 187 -53.77 -16.19 -14.35
C ARG A 187 -54.19 -16.02 -15.82
N PRO A 188 -55.01 -16.91 -16.40
CA PRO A 188 -55.49 -16.76 -17.77
C PRO A 188 -56.44 -15.56 -17.88
N VAL A 189 -56.35 -14.83 -18.98
CA VAL A 189 -57.32 -13.81 -19.37
C VAL A 189 -58.60 -14.54 -19.79
N GLU A 190 -59.70 -14.37 -19.04
CA GLU A 190 -60.97 -15.02 -19.37
C GLU A 190 -61.49 -14.56 -20.74
N VAL A 191 -61.58 -15.49 -21.69
CA VAL A 191 -62.26 -15.27 -22.97
C VAL A 191 -63.76 -15.47 -22.72
N ILE A 192 -64.53 -14.39 -22.81
CA ILE A 192 -65.98 -14.37 -22.58
C ILE A 192 -66.67 -15.37 -23.53
N LYS A 193 -67.22 -16.47 -23.00
CA LYS A 193 -68.03 -17.42 -23.80
C LYS A 193 -69.44 -16.86 -24.02
N ILE A 194 -69.75 -16.47 -25.26
CA ILE A 194 -71.09 -16.02 -25.65
C ILE A 194 -72.03 -17.23 -25.74
N LYS A 195 -73.00 -17.36 -24.81
CA LYS A 195 -74.12 -18.30 -24.94
C LYS A 195 -75.01 -17.86 -26.13
N LYS A 196 -75.24 -18.75 -27.11
CA LYS A 196 -76.19 -18.48 -28.20
C LYS A 196 -77.62 -18.40 -27.60
N PRO A 197 -78.35 -17.29 -27.76
CA PRO A 197 -79.67 -17.12 -27.18
C PRO A 197 -80.70 -18.04 -27.87
N GLY A 198 -81.62 -18.59 -27.09
CA GLY A 198 -82.65 -19.53 -27.54
C GLY A 198 -83.70 -18.86 -28.44
N LEU A 199 -84.47 -19.68 -29.17
CA LEU A 199 -85.43 -19.23 -30.19
C LEU A 199 -86.46 -18.19 -29.67
N ARG A 200 -86.82 -18.24 -28.38
CA ARG A 200 -87.72 -17.29 -27.72
C ARG A 200 -87.10 -15.90 -27.53
N ASP A 201 -85.80 -15.82 -27.20
CA ASP A 201 -85.05 -14.56 -27.10
C ASP A 201 -84.84 -13.89 -28.46
N ARG A 202 -84.93 -14.67 -29.55
CA ARG A 202 -84.81 -14.18 -30.93
C ARG A 202 -86.11 -13.51 -31.40
N ILE A 203 -87.26 -14.03 -30.98
CA ILE A 203 -88.60 -13.50 -31.30
C ILE A 203 -88.90 -12.23 -30.50
N LEU A 204 -88.60 -12.21 -29.19
CA LEU A 204 -88.72 -11.01 -28.35
C LEU A 204 -87.81 -9.85 -28.82
N ARG A 205 -86.73 -10.16 -29.53
CA ARG A 205 -85.82 -9.18 -30.13
C ARG A 205 -86.41 -8.47 -31.36
N TRP A 206 -87.41 -9.05 -32.01
CA TRP A 206 -88.00 -8.55 -33.26
C TRP A 206 -89.15 -7.56 -33.04
N ILE A 207 -89.74 -7.54 -31.84
CA ILE A 207 -90.97 -6.77 -31.54
C ILE A 207 -90.68 -5.51 -30.68
N SER A 208 -89.46 -5.33 -30.16
CA SER A 208 -89.07 -4.07 -29.52
C SER A 208 -88.78 -3.00 -30.60
N PRO A 209 -89.27 -1.75 -30.47
CA PRO A 209 -89.09 -0.71 -31.49
C PRO A 209 -87.60 -0.47 -31.75
N ALA A 210 -87.16 -0.82 -32.96
CA ALA A 210 -85.76 -0.80 -33.37
C ALA A 210 -85.06 0.56 -33.16
N LYS A 211 -85.83 1.66 -33.17
CA LYS A 211 -85.33 3.03 -32.97
C LYS A 211 -84.68 3.27 -31.59
N LEU A 212 -85.16 2.64 -30.52
CA LEU A 212 -84.57 2.79 -29.17
C LEU A 212 -83.25 2.01 -29.03
N ARG A 213 -83.12 0.87 -29.71
CA ARG A 213 -81.88 0.06 -29.71
C ARG A 213 -80.78 0.67 -30.56
N PHE A 214 -81.10 1.26 -31.71
CA PHE A 214 -80.10 1.94 -32.53
C PHE A 214 -79.57 3.22 -31.86
N ALA A 215 -80.40 3.93 -31.08
CA ALA A 215 -79.95 5.09 -30.31
C ALA A 215 -78.95 4.71 -29.20
N GLU A 216 -79.26 3.67 -28.41
CA GLU A 216 -78.36 3.20 -27.36
C GLU A 216 -77.09 2.54 -27.91
N VAL A 217 -77.21 1.80 -29.02
CA VAL A 217 -76.05 1.24 -29.72
C VAL A 217 -75.17 2.35 -30.32
N ASN A 218 -75.74 3.40 -30.91
CA ASN A 218 -74.96 4.56 -31.37
C ASN A 218 -74.29 5.30 -30.22
N GLN A 219 -74.95 5.44 -29.06
CA GLN A 219 -74.31 6.05 -27.89
C GLN A 219 -73.11 5.24 -27.39
N ARG A 220 -73.24 3.91 -27.30
CA ARG A 220 -72.13 3.02 -26.94
C ARG A 220 -71.03 3.00 -27.98
N MET A 221 -71.38 3.11 -29.27
CA MET A 221 -70.41 3.18 -30.36
C MET A 221 -69.59 4.47 -30.26
N ASN A 222 -70.26 5.61 -30.06
CA ASN A 222 -69.59 6.91 -29.86
C ASN A 222 -68.74 6.93 -28.58
N GLU A 223 -69.21 6.29 -27.50
CA GLU A 223 -68.46 6.18 -26.25
C GLU A 223 -67.22 5.28 -26.41
N PHE A 224 -67.36 4.16 -27.13
CA PHE A 224 -66.22 3.30 -27.46
C PHE A 224 -65.20 4.02 -28.33
N GLU A 225 -65.63 4.74 -29.37
CA GLU A 225 -64.76 5.57 -30.20
C GLU A 225 -64.03 6.62 -29.36
N ARG A 226 -64.71 7.25 -28.40
CA ARG A 226 -64.08 8.21 -27.48
C ARG A 226 -63.02 7.55 -26.61
N ILE A 227 -63.32 6.39 -26.02
CA ILE A 227 -62.37 5.64 -25.18
C ILE A 227 -61.16 5.17 -25.99
N GLN A 228 -61.35 4.71 -27.22
CA GLN A 228 -60.25 4.29 -28.07
C GLN A 228 -59.40 5.49 -28.50
N LYS A 229 -60.03 6.61 -28.89
CA LYS A 229 -59.33 7.84 -29.23
C LYS A 229 -58.51 8.37 -28.05
N GLU A 230 -59.08 8.38 -26.85
CA GLU A 230 -58.39 8.79 -25.63
C GLU A 230 -57.20 7.87 -25.30
N LYS A 231 -57.35 6.55 -25.45
CA LYS A 231 -56.23 5.60 -25.29
C LYS A 231 -55.12 5.82 -26.32
N VAL A 232 -55.49 6.06 -27.58
CA VAL A 232 -54.53 6.35 -28.66
C VAL A 232 -53.80 7.67 -28.39
N GLU A 233 -54.50 8.70 -27.93
CA GLU A 233 -53.90 9.98 -27.55
C GLU A 233 -52.92 9.82 -26.37
N ARG A 234 -53.30 9.08 -25.32
CA ARG A 234 -52.39 8.76 -24.20
C ARG A 234 -51.14 8.00 -24.67
N LEU A 235 -51.31 6.96 -25.48
CA LEU A 235 -50.19 6.19 -26.03
C LEU A 235 -49.29 7.05 -26.93
N THR A 236 -49.88 7.97 -27.69
CA THR A 236 -49.12 8.91 -28.53
C THR A 236 -48.29 9.85 -27.65
N GLN A 237 -48.86 10.34 -26.55
CA GLN A 237 -48.17 11.19 -25.59
C GLN A 237 -47.03 10.44 -24.88
N ASP A 238 -47.26 9.20 -24.48
CA ASP A 238 -46.22 8.33 -23.91
C ASP A 238 -45.08 8.12 -24.91
N ILE A 239 -45.38 7.82 -26.18
CA ILE A 239 -44.37 7.67 -27.24
C ILE A 239 -43.56 8.96 -27.43
N THR A 240 -44.20 10.14 -27.39
CA THR A 240 -43.46 11.40 -27.47
C THR A 240 -42.56 11.62 -26.27
N SER A 241 -43.03 11.34 -25.05
CA SER A 241 -42.21 11.46 -23.84
C SER A 241 -41.01 10.50 -23.85
N LEU A 242 -41.20 9.27 -24.35
CA LEU A 242 -40.14 8.29 -24.48
C LEU A 242 -39.10 8.71 -25.53
N LYS A 243 -39.52 9.31 -26.64
CA LYS A 243 -38.60 9.90 -27.63
C LYS A 243 -37.76 11.02 -27.02
N ASP A 244 -38.38 11.89 -26.24
CA ASP A 244 -37.66 12.97 -25.54
C ASP A 244 -36.63 12.39 -24.56
N ILE A 245 -36.98 11.33 -23.81
CA ILE A 245 -36.04 10.63 -22.93
C ILE A 245 -34.87 10.03 -23.72
N ILE A 246 -35.13 9.37 -24.86
CA ILE A 246 -34.08 8.80 -25.71
C ILE A 246 -33.12 9.90 -26.19
N THR A 247 -33.64 11.02 -26.70
CA THR A 247 -32.78 12.13 -27.15
C THR A 247 -31.96 12.73 -26.01
N GLN A 248 -32.51 12.81 -24.79
CA GLN A 248 -31.76 13.22 -23.60
C GLN A 248 -30.67 12.21 -23.22
N LEU A 249 -30.94 10.91 -23.34
CA LEU A 249 -29.94 9.86 -23.09
C LEU A 249 -28.81 9.91 -24.12
N GLU A 250 -29.12 10.12 -25.40
CA GLU A 250 -28.11 10.30 -26.44
C GLU A 250 -27.24 11.53 -26.17
N ALA A 251 -27.84 12.65 -25.73
CA ALA A 251 -27.09 13.84 -25.34
C ALA A 251 -26.21 13.61 -24.11
N ARG A 252 -26.68 12.84 -23.12
CA ARG A 252 -25.86 12.43 -21.97
C ARG A 252 -24.71 11.52 -22.39
N ASN A 253 -24.94 10.59 -23.31
CA ASN A 253 -23.90 9.68 -23.79
C ASN A 253 -22.76 10.45 -24.49
N LYS A 254 -23.10 11.43 -25.34
CA LYS A 254 -22.10 12.33 -25.95
C LYS A 254 -21.25 13.08 -24.92
N ARG A 255 -21.86 13.55 -23.83
CA ARG A 255 -21.13 14.21 -22.74
C ARG A 255 -20.18 13.25 -22.01
N VAL A 256 -20.58 11.99 -21.85
CA VAL A 256 -19.71 10.95 -21.27
C VAL A 256 -18.52 10.71 -22.20
N ASP A 257 -18.73 10.58 -23.51
CA ASP A 257 -17.65 10.40 -24.49
C ASP A 257 -16.65 11.58 -24.47
N GLU A 258 -17.14 12.81 -24.34
CA GLU A 258 -16.29 14.01 -24.17
C GLU A 258 -15.46 13.96 -22.89
N LEU A 259 -16.07 13.57 -21.77
CA LEU A 259 -15.37 13.42 -20.49
C LEU A 259 -14.29 12.33 -20.57
N GLU A 260 -14.57 11.21 -21.23
CA GLU A 260 -13.60 10.15 -21.45
C GLU A 260 -12.40 10.64 -22.28
N ARG A 261 -12.62 11.44 -23.32
CA ARG A 261 -11.53 12.05 -24.09
C ARG A 261 -10.67 12.97 -23.24
N VAL A 262 -11.29 13.84 -22.44
CA VAL A 262 -10.56 14.76 -21.54
C VAL A 262 -9.78 14.00 -20.48
N GLN A 263 -10.35 12.92 -19.93
CA GLN A 263 -9.64 12.06 -18.98
C GLN A 263 -8.44 11.37 -19.63
N LYS A 264 -8.62 10.83 -20.83
CA LYS A 264 -7.53 10.19 -21.58
C LYS A 264 -6.37 11.16 -21.85
N GLU A 265 -6.68 12.38 -22.27
CA GLU A 265 -5.66 13.41 -22.51
C GLU A 265 -4.93 13.79 -21.21
N LYS A 266 -5.64 13.93 -20.08
CA LYS A 266 -5.00 14.18 -18.77
C LYS A 266 -4.10 13.03 -18.34
N VAL A 267 -4.52 11.79 -18.56
CA VAL A 267 -3.71 10.60 -18.25
C VAL A 267 -2.46 10.55 -19.11
N GLU A 268 -2.55 10.89 -20.39
CA GLU A 268 -1.40 10.96 -21.30
C GLU A 268 -0.40 12.04 -20.85
N ARG A 269 -0.87 13.24 -20.50
CA ARG A 269 -0.01 14.32 -19.94
C ARG A 269 0.67 13.89 -18.64
N LEU A 270 -0.07 13.32 -17.70
CA LEU A 270 0.49 12.82 -16.44
C LEU A 270 1.51 11.69 -16.67
N THR A 271 1.28 10.84 -17.68
CA THR A 271 2.22 9.79 -18.04
C THR A 271 3.53 10.38 -18.55
N GLN A 272 3.46 11.43 -19.38
CA GLN A 272 4.63 12.14 -19.88
C GLN A 272 5.41 12.82 -18.74
N ASP A 273 4.71 13.46 -17.80
CA ASP A 273 5.33 14.06 -16.61
C ASP A 273 6.01 13.00 -15.72
N ILE A 274 5.39 11.84 -15.54
CA ILE A 274 6.00 10.73 -14.80
C ILE A 274 7.28 10.24 -15.50
N THR A 275 7.28 10.15 -16.83
CA THR A 275 8.48 9.74 -17.57
C THR A 275 9.62 10.76 -17.44
N SER A 276 9.33 12.06 -17.56
CA SER A 276 10.35 13.10 -17.40
C SER A 276 10.91 13.16 -15.97
N LEU A 277 10.06 12.98 -14.96
CA LEU A 277 10.50 12.89 -13.56
C LEU A 277 11.38 11.66 -13.29
N LYS A 278 11.08 10.51 -13.92
CA LYS A 278 11.94 9.32 -13.83
C LYS A 278 13.32 9.57 -14.42
N ASP A 279 13.40 10.27 -15.55
CA ASP A 279 14.68 10.63 -16.16
C ASP A 279 15.49 11.55 -15.25
N ILE A 280 14.84 12.54 -14.61
CA ILE A 280 15.48 13.43 -13.63
C ILE A 280 16.01 12.65 -12.43
N ILE A 281 15.22 11.73 -11.87
CA ILE A 281 15.67 10.88 -10.75
C ILE A 281 16.90 10.06 -11.16
N THR A 282 16.88 9.45 -12.34
CA THR A 282 18.02 8.67 -12.85
C THR A 282 19.28 9.53 -13.00
N GLN A 283 19.13 10.78 -13.45
CA GLN A 283 20.24 11.74 -13.53
C GLN A 283 20.77 12.14 -12.15
N LEU A 284 19.88 12.32 -11.17
CA LEU A 284 20.26 12.63 -9.79
C LEU A 284 20.99 11.48 -9.12
N GLU A 285 20.55 10.24 -9.33
CA GLU A 285 21.25 9.04 -8.85
C GLU A 285 22.66 8.93 -9.45
N ALA A 286 22.81 9.24 -10.75
CA ALA A 286 24.12 9.28 -11.38
C ALA A 286 25.01 10.40 -10.82
N ARG A 287 24.45 11.56 -10.48
CA ARG A 287 25.19 12.65 -9.82
C ARG A 287 25.61 12.28 -8.40
N ASN A 288 24.74 11.65 -7.62
CA ASN A 288 25.07 11.20 -6.26
C ASN A 288 26.22 10.20 -6.27
N LYS A 289 26.20 9.22 -7.19
CA LYS A 289 27.33 8.28 -7.35
C LYS A 289 28.66 8.99 -7.61
N ARG A 290 28.66 10.05 -8.43
CA ARG A 290 29.88 10.85 -8.69
C ARG A 290 30.33 11.61 -7.44
N VAL A 291 29.40 12.12 -6.65
CA VAL A 291 29.73 12.78 -5.38
C VAL A 291 30.34 11.78 -4.40
N ASP A 292 29.76 10.59 -4.26
CA ASP A 292 30.31 9.52 -3.40
C ASP A 292 31.74 9.14 -3.82
N GLU A 293 31.99 9.09 -5.13
CA GLU A 293 33.32 8.81 -5.69
C GLU A 293 34.33 9.91 -5.36
N LEU A 294 33.92 11.18 -5.48
CA LEU A 294 34.73 12.34 -5.11
C LEU A 294 35.04 12.37 -3.61
N GLU A 295 34.05 12.09 -2.76
CA GLU A 295 34.25 11.99 -1.31
C GLU A 295 35.26 10.90 -0.95
N ARG A 296 35.21 9.76 -1.65
CA ARG A 296 36.19 8.68 -1.44
C ARG A 296 37.60 9.13 -1.80
N VAL A 297 37.78 9.76 -2.95
CA VAL A 297 39.08 10.30 -3.38
C VAL A 297 39.60 11.34 -2.40
N GLN A 298 38.75 12.27 -1.94
CA GLN A 298 39.14 13.26 -0.95
C GLN A 298 39.56 12.63 0.39
N LYS A 299 38.84 11.61 0.87
CA LYS A 299 39.24 10.87 2.08
C LYS A 299 40.59 10.20 1.92
N GLU A 300 40.86 9.56 0.79
CA GLU A 300 42.15 8.93 0.50
C GLU A 300 43.29 9.97 0.48
N GLU A 301 43.06 11.15 -0.09
CA GLU A 301 44.03 12.24 -0.14
C GLU A 301 44.29 12.85 1.25
N ILE A 302 43.25 13.06 2.05
CA ILE A 302 43.39 13.50 3.45
C ILE A 302 44.21 12.50 4.26
N GLU A 303 43.97 11.19 4.10
CA GLU A 303 44.74 10.16 4.81
C GLU A 303 46.19 10.05 4.33
N ARG A 304 46.46 10.37 3.06
CA ARG A 304 47.83 10.52 2.56
C ARG A 304 48.52 11.72 3.23
N LEU A 305 47.89 12.89 3.21
CA LEU A 305 48.42 14.09 3.85
C LEU A 305 48.64 13.90 5.36
N ARG A 306 47.74 13.19 6.05
CA ARG A 306 47.91 12.84 7.47
C ARG A 306 49.16 12.01 7.72
N ARG A 307 49.45 11.03 6.87
CA ARG A 307 50.68 10.23 6.94
C ARG A 307 51.92 11.09 6.71
N ASP A 308 51.89 11.95 5.70
CA ASP A 308 53.02 12.86 5.39
C ASP A 308 53.26 13.87 6.53
N ILE A 309 52.20 14.38 7.16
CA ILE A 309 52.32 15.24 8.36
C ILE A 309 52.93 14.46 9.52
N ALA A 310 52.56 13.19 9.71
CA ALA A 310 53.12 12.38 10.78
C ALA A 310 54.62 12.10 10.59
N THR A 311 55.06 11.83 9.35
CA THR A 311 56.50 11.65 9.06
C THR A 311 57.27 12.94 9.27
N LEU A 312 56.74 14.09 8.82
CA LEU A 312 57.35 15.39 9.06
C LEU A 312 57.45 15.72 10.54
N LYS A 313 56.44 15.40 11.36
CA LYS A 313 56.50 15.57 12.82
C LYS A 313 57.63 14.76 13.44
N ASN A 314 57.79 13.50 13.05
CA ASN A 314 58.89 12.66 13.55
C ASN A 314 60.26 13.26 13.15
N MET A 315 60.41 13.75 11.92
CA MET A 315 61.64 14.42 11.49
C MET A 315 61.92 15.70 12.29
N ILE A 316 60.89 16.50 12.60
CA ILE A 316 61.03 17.69 13.44
C ILE A 316 61.51 17.31 14.83
N MET A 317 60.90 16.29 15.46
CA MET A 317 61.34 15.80 16.77
C MET A 317 62.80 15.33 16.77
N GLU A 318 63.24 14.64 15.70
CA GLU A 318 64.65 14.25 15.56
C GLU A 318 65.60 15.45 15.41
N LEU A 319 65.17 16.49 14.70
CA LEU A 319 65.96 17.72 14.54
C LEU A 319 66.02 18.52 15.84
N GLU A 320 64.92 18.64 16.58
CA GLU A 320 64.88 19.27 17.90
C GLU A 320 65.83 18.55 18.87
N ALA A 321 65.79 17.22 18.93
CA ALA A 321 66.71 16.44 19.75
C ALA A 321 68.20 16.60 19.35
N LYS A 322 68.48 16.85 18.07
CA LYS A 322 69.85 17.19 17.62
C LYS A 322 70.23 18.62 18.00
N ASN A 323 69.29 19.56 17.91
CA ASN A 323 69.50 20.95 18.29
C ASN A 323 69.79 21.08 19.78
N ASP A 324 69.09 20.33 20.63
CA ASP A 324 69.35 20.28 22.07
C ASP A 324 70.79 19.81 22.37
N LYS A 325 71.30 18.80 21.65
CA LYS A 325 72.69 18.35 21.78
C LYS A 325 73.71 19.39 21.31
N VAL A 326 73.37 20.17 20.28
CA VAL A 326 74.23 21.27 19.83
C VAL A 326 74.26 22.37 20.89
N ASN A 327 73.12 22.73 21.45
CA ASN A 327 73.03 23.72 22.54
C ASN A 327 73.82 23.27 23.78
N GLU A 328 73.75 21.99 24.17
CA GLU A 328 74.61 21.44 25.25
C GLU A 328 76.10 21.56 24.92
N PHE A 329 76.49 21.31 23.67
CA PHE A 329 77.87 21.44 23.24
C PHE A 329 78.34 22.89 23.25
N GLU A 330 77.51 23.83 22.78
CA GLU A 330 77.80 25.27 22.82
C GLU A 330 77.99 25.74 24.27
N CYS A 331 77.12 25.34 25.19
CA CYS A 331 77.25 25.65 26.61
C CYS A 331 78.57 25.14 27.21
N MET A 332 78.97 23.89 26.89
CA MET A 332 80.28 23.38 27.32
C MET A 332 81.47 24.16 26.74
N GLN A 333 81.36 24.64 25.50
CA GLN A 333 82.41 25.47 24.91
C GLN A 333 82.46 26.86 25.55
N GLU A 334 81.31 27.47 25.83
CA GLU A 334 81.23 28.76 26.51
C GLU A 334 81.85 28.68 27.90
N GLU A 335 81.52 27.67 28.72
CA GLU A 335 82.15 27.45 30.04
C GLU A 335 83.67 27.33 29.92
N LYS A 336 84.15 26.58 28.92
CA LYS A 336 85.59 26.37 28.70
C LYS A 336 86.32 27.63 28.22
N ILE A 337 85.66 28.46 27.41
CA ILE A 337 86.17 29.78 27.02
C ILE A 337 86.24 30.70 28.22
N GLU A 338 85.24 30.65 29.12
CA GLU A 338 85.20 31.46 30.34
C GLU A 338 86.34 31.08 31.31
N GLU A 339 86.57 29.77 31.50
CA GLU A 339 87.71 29.23 32.26
C GLU A 339 89.05 29.69 31.69
N LEU A 340 89.27 29.54 30.38
CA LEU A 340 90.49 30.00 29.72
C LEU A 340 90.67 31.52 29.79
N THR A 341 89.57 32.28 29.72
CA THR A 341 89.61 33.75 29.83
C THR A 341 90.04 34.17 31.24
N GLN A 342 89.54 33.47 32.26
CA GLN A 342 89.94 33.68 33.65
C GLN A 342 91.41 33.34 33.87
N ASP A 343 91.90 32.22 33.32
CA ASP A 343 93.32 31.86 33.33
C ASP A 343 94.21 32.91 32.65
N ILE A 344 93.81 33.39 31.46
CA ILE A 344 94.53 34.43 30.72
C ILE A 344 94.58 35.72 31.55
N SER A 345 93.48 36.10 32.22
CA SER A 345 93.46 37.29 33.08
C SER A 345 94.42 37.16 34.27
N SER A 346 94.49 35.98 34.90
CA SER A 346 95.42 35.69 36.00
C SER A 346 96.87 35.78 35.54
N LEU A 347 97.18 35.19 34.38
CA LEU A 347 98.50 35.29 33.76
C LEU A 347 98.87 36.73 33.42
N ARG A 348 97.94 37.54 32.90
CA ARG A 348 98.17 38.97 32.64
C ARG A 348 98.50 39.73 33.92
N SER A 349 97.79 39.48 35.02
CA SER A 349 98.10 40.09 36.32
C SER A 349 99.51 39.71 36.80
N MET A 350 99.91 38.43 36.68
CA MET A 350 101.26 38.01 37.02
C MET A 350 102.32 38.69 36.14
N VAL A 351 102.06 38.85 34.84
CA VAL A 351 102.97 39.56 33.92
C VAL A 351 103.11 41.02 34.32
N ILE A 352 102.01 41.72 34.65
CA ILE A 352 102.05 43.10 35.13
C ILE A 352 102.90 43.20 36.41
N GLU A 353 102.72 42.30 37.36
CA GLU A 353 103.49 42.28 38.60
C GLU A 353 104.99 42.03 38.35
N LEU A 354 105.32 41.14 37.41
CA LEU A 354 106.71 40.90 36.98
C LEU A 354 107.31 42.11 36.26
N GLU A 355 106.53 42.79 35.40
CA GLU A 355 106.96 44.02 34.73
C GLU A 355 107.20 45.16 35.72
N GLU A 356 106.37 45.29 36.76
CA GLU A 356 106.58 46.24 37.86
C GLU A 356 107.87 45.92 38.63
N LYS A 357 108.09 44.65 39.02
CA LYS A 357 109.34 44.22 39.65
C LYS A 357 110.56 44.47 38.76
N LEU A 358 110.43 44.28 37.45
CA LEU A 358 111.50 44.57 36.49
C LEU A 358 111.78 46.08 36.40
N LYS A 359 110.75 46.92 36.38
CA LYS A 359 110.88 48.39 36.42
C LYS A 359 111.52 48.86 37.72
N GLU A 360 111.15 48.29 38.87
CA GLU A 360 111.79 48.57 40.16
C GLU A 360 113.27 48.20 40.14
N GLN A 361 113.63 47.03 39.58
CA GLN A 361 115.03 46.65 39.38
C GLN A 361 115.77 47.60 38.43
N ALA A 362 115.13 48.04 37.34
CA ALA A 362 115.72 49.01 36.41
C ALA A 362 115.90 50.40 37.05
N LEU A 363 114.97 50.85 37.90
CA LEU A 363 115.09 52.08 38.69
C LEU A 363 116.21 52.00 39.72
N LEU A 364 116.37 50.84 40.39
CA LEU A 364 117.52 50.59 41.25
C LEU A 364 118.82 50.68 40.44
N GLN A 365 118.91 50.05 39.26
CA GLN A 365 120.09 50.13 38.40
C GLN A 365 120.36 51.55 37.85
N SER A 366 119.32 52.31 37.49
CA SER A 366 119.39 53.72 37.07
C SER A 366 119.88 54.61 38.21
N GLY A 367 119.38 54.41 39.44
CA GLY A 367 119.87 55.08 40.63
C GLY A 367 121.33 54.75 40.92
N TYR A 368 121.75 53.50 40.74
CA TYR A 368 123.16 53.12 40.81
C TYR A 368 124.03 53.82 39.74
N HIS A 369 123.50 54.07 38.54
CA HIS A 369 124.20 54.83 37.48
C HIS A 369 124.26 56.35 37.77
N GLU A 370 123.18 56.94 38.29
CA GLU A 370 123.13 58.37 38.63
C GLU A 370 123.98 58.70 39.88
N TYR A 371 124.13 57.75 40.81
CA TYR A 371 125.11 57.84 41.89
C TYR A 371 126.56 57.73 41.39
N GLN A 372 126.82 56.96 40.33
CA GLN A 372 128.15 56.89 39.70
C GLN A 372 128.47 58.17 38.90
N GLU A 373 127.52 58.74 38.16
CA GLU A 373 127.75 60.00 37.41
C GLU A 373 127.88 61.23 38.34
N ASN A 374 127.07 61.33 39.41
CA ASN A 374 127.19 62.44 40.37
C ASN A 374 128.44 62.35 41.27
N ALA A 375 128.97 61.15 41.51
CA ALA A 375 130.27 60.98 42.17
C ALA A 375 131.43 61.43 41.26
N VAL A 376 131.28 61.36 39.94
CA VAL A 376 132.27 61.85 38.97
C VAL A 376 132.20 63.38 38.80
N PHE A 377 131.01 63.98 38.85
CA PHE A 377 130.86 65.44 38.69
C PHE A 377 131.29 66.26 39.93
N LYS A 378 131.18 65.71 41.15
CA LYS A 378 131.63 66.40 42.38
C LYS A 378 133.14 66.35 42.62
N ASN A 379 133.89 65.52 41.91
CA ASN A 379 135.34 65.40 42.05
C ASN A 379 136.15 66.23 41.03
N ASN A 380 135.51 67.07 40.22
CA ASN A 380 136.17 67.88 39.17
C ASN A 380 136.06 69.41 39.38
N GLN A 381 135.77 69.88 40.61
CA GLN A 381 135.81 71.31 40.97
C GLN A 381 136.64 71.64 42.24
N GLU A 382 137.45 70.71 42.70
CA GLU A 382 138.63 70.97 43.54
C GLU A 382 139.87 70.43 42.81
#